data_AF-A0A2E9UUZ8-F1
#
_entry.id   AF-A0A2E9UUZ8-F1
#
_cell.length_a   1.000
_cell.length_b   1.000
_cell.length_c   1.000
_cell.angle_alpha   90.00
_cell.angle_beta   90.00
_cell.angle_gamma   90.00
#
_symmetry.space_group_name_H-M   'P 1'
#
loop_
_entity.id
_entity.type
_entity.pdbx_description
1 polymer ?
#
loop_
_entity_poly.entity_id
_entity_poly.type
_entity_poly.pdbx_seq_one_letter_code
_entity_poly.pdbx_strand_id
1 'polypeptide(L)'
;MVKSVKTRKFPWSIKGVSVEARDFVRTAAAERGITMGEWLTNVIQNETNAFESTGDNQQKNDDGFNTPQTITEVPKRAEDSLLKKLDETEGRVLEAMKPLREILMKLSLRLEALESRNEIER
;
A
#
# COMPACT_ATOMS: atom_id res chain seq x y z
N MET A 1 -38.82 -20.84 -20.73
CA MET A 1 -37.71 -21.17 -19.80
C MET A 1 -36.45 -20.50 -20.34
N VAL A 2 -36.19 -19.26 -19.93
CA VAL A 2 -35.08 -18.46 -20.48
C VAL A 2 -33.79 -18.94 -19.82
N LYS A 3 -32.91 -19.58 -20.59
CA LYS A 3 -31.61 -20.05 -20.11
C LYS A 3 -30.76 -18.81 -19.82
N SER A 4 -30.46 -18.56 -18.55
CA SER A 4 -29.54 -17.51 -18.14
C SER A 4 -28.15 -17.83 -18.69
N VAL A 5 -27.71 -17.08 -19.70
CA VAL A 5 -26.34 -17.10 -20.17
C VAL A 5 -25.51 -16.46 -19.06
N LYS A 6 -24.71 -17.26 -18.34
CA LYS A 6 -23.70 -16.74 -17.38
C LYS A 6 -22.84 -15.73 -18.13
N THR A 7 -23.11 -14.46 -17.88
CA THR A 7 -22.46 -13.36 -18.55
C THR A 7 -21.01 -13.26 -18.08
N ARG A 8 -20.10 -13.41 -19.05
CA ARG A 8 -18.84 -12.67 -19.17
C ARG A 8 -17.64 -13.15 -18.34
N LYS A 9 -16.99 -14.24 -18.78
CA LYS A 9 -15.55 -14.44 -18.58
C LYS A 9 -14.83 -14.21 -19.92
N PHE A 10 -14.66 -12.94 -20.29
CA PHE A 10 -13.88 -12.59 -21.48
C PHE A 10 -12.41 -12.94 -21.24
N PRO A 11 -11.70 -13.48 -22.25
CA PRO A 11 -10.28 -13.78 -22.12
C PRO A 11 -9.50 -12.48 -21.95
N TRP A 12 -8.65 -12.41 -20.94
CA TRP A 12 -7.81 -11.25 -20.70
C TRP A 12 -6.68 -11.23 -21.74
N SER A 13 -6.42 -10.06 -22.31
CA SER A 13 -5.22 -9.81 -23.12
C SER A 13 -4.43 -8.69 -22.46
N ILE A 14 -3.30 -9.03 -21.84
CA ILE A 14 -2.44 -8.08 -21.12
C ILE A 14 -1.18 -7.83 -21.96
N LYS A 15 -0.99 -6.57 -22.35
CA LYS A 15 0.17 -6.10 -23.11
C LYS A 15 1.33 -5.80 -22.16
N GLY A 16 2.56 -6.11 -22.57
CA GLY A 16 3.77 -5.76 -21.80
C GLY A 16 4.18 -6.76 -20.72
N VAL A 17 3.51 -7.90 -20.59
CA VAL A 17 3.95 -8.99 -19.70
C VAL A 17 5.13 -9.72 -20.35
N SER A 18 6.24 -9.86 -19.61
CA SER A 18 7.41 -10.63 -20.07
C SER A 18 7.06 -12.10 -20.27
N VAL A 19 7.84 -12.78 -21.12
CA VAL A 19 7.63 -14.22 -21.39
C VAL A 19 7.81 -15.03 -20.10
N GLU A 20 8.84 -14.69 -19.30
CA GLU A 20 9.12 -15.31 -18.00
C GLU A 20 7.93 -15.20 -17.03
N ALA A 21 7.32 -14.03 -16.90
CA ALA A 21 6.16 -13.85 -16.04
C ALA A 21 4.95 -14.67 -16.52
N ARG A 22 4.77 -14.83 -17.84
CA ARG A 22 3.70 -15.69 -18.38
C ARG A 22 3.94 -17.16 -18.08
N ASP A 23 5.19 -17.62 -18.16
CA ASP A 23 5.56 -19.00 -17.86
C ASP A 23 5.41 -19.29 -16.37
N PHE A 24 5.77 -18.36 -15.49
CA PHE A 24 5.51 -18.46 -14.05
C PHE A 24 4.02 -18.66 -13.75
N VAL A 25 3.17 -17.81 -14.32
CA VAL A 25 1.71 -17.92 -14.13
C VAL A 25 1.19 -19.24 -14.70
N ARG A 26 1.70 -19.69 -15.86
CA ARG A 26 1.31 -20.98 -16.44
C ARG A 26 1.62 -22.13 -15.49
N THR A 27 2.81 -22.15 -14.91
CA THR A 27 3.23 -23.18 -13.94
C THR A 27 2.37 -23.12 -12.69
N ALA A 28 2.21 -21.95 -12.09
CA ALA A 28 1.44 -21.76 -10.86
C ALA A 28 -0.07 -22.06 -11.04
N ALA A 29 -0.61 -21.81 -12.23
CA ALA A 29 -1.98 -22.18 -12.59
C ALA A 29 -2.12 -23.70 -12.80
N ALA A 30 -1.13 -24.33 -13.45
CA ALA A 30 -1.10 -25.77 -13.68
C ALA A 30 -1.02 -26.57 -12.36
N GLU A 31 -0.19 -26.13 -11.41
CA GLU A 31 -0.08 -26.73 -10.08
C GLU A 31 -1.40 -26.72 -9.31
N ARG A 32 -2.20 -25.66 -9.50
CA ARG A 32 -3.50 -25.49 -8.83
C ARG A 32 -4.67 -26.05 -9.63
N GLY A 33 -4.43 -26.59 -10.84
CA GLY A 33 -5.47 -27.10 -11.73
C GLY A 33 -6.47 -26.04 -12.22
N ILE A 34 -6.08 -24.76 -12.21
CA ILE A 34 -6.93 -23.64 -12.63
C ILE A 34 -6.41 -22.98 -13.91
N THR A 35 -7.25 -22.16 -14.55
CA THR A 35 -6.84 -21.41 -15.74
C THR A 35 -5.93 -20.23 -15.36
N MET A 36 -5.02 -19.84 -16.26
CA MET A 36 -4.13 -18.69 -16.08
C MET A 36 -4.89 -17.40 -15.71
N GLY A 37 -6.04 -17.13 -16.35
CA GLY A 37 -6.84 -15.95 -16.02
C GLY A 37 -7.51 -16.01 -14.64
N GLU A 38 -7.88 -17.20 -14.19
CA GLU A 38 -8.46 -17.42 -12.86
C GLU A 38 -7.41 -17.34 -11.76
N TRP A 39 -6.23 -17.90 -12.01
CA TRP A 39 -5.08 -17.73 -11.14
C TRP A 39 -4.76 -16.25 -10.93
N LEU A 40 -4.70 -15.47 -12.03
CA LEU A 40 -4.41 -14.04 -11.97
C LEU A 40 -5.52 -13.27 -11.25
N THR A 41 -6.78 -13.64 -11.48
CA THR A 41 -7.93 -13.05 -10.79
C THR A 41 -7.82 -13.26 -9.27
N ASN A 42 -7.44 -14.47 -8.84
CA ASN A 42 -7.26 -14.79 -7.42
C ASN A 42 -6.09 -14.03 -6.82
N VAL A 43 -4.96 -13.93 -7.54
CA VAL A 43 -3.80 -13.16 -7.06
C VAL A 43 -4.16 -11.68 -6.90
N ILE A 44 -4.82 -11.07 -7.89
CA ILE A 44 -5.25 -9.66 -7.78
C ILE A 44 -6.20 -9.47 -6.60
N GLN A 45 -7.18 -10.36 -6.41
CA GLN A 45 -8.10 -10.29 -5.27
C GLN A 45 -7.38 -10.43 -3.93
N ASN A 46 -6.42 -11.35 -3.82
CA ASN A 46 -5.64 -11.53 -2.61
C ASN A 46 -4.82 -10.27 -2.28
N GLU A 47 -4.18 -9.65 -3.28
CA GLU A 47 -3.42 -8.41 -3.10
C GLU A 47 -4.34 -7.22 -2.75
N THR A 48 -5.53 -7.10 -3.36
CA THR A 48 -6.47 -6.03 -3.02
C THR A 48 -7.05 -6.20 -1.62
N ASN A 49 -7.38 -7.43 -1.23
CA ASN A 49 -7.83 -7.74 0.12
C ASN A 49 -6.71 -7.51 1.14
N ALA A 50 -5.46 -7.81 0.77
CA ALA A 50 -4.30 -7.51 1.60
C ALA A 50 -4.10 -5.99 1.76
N PHE A 51 -4.29 -5.20 0.69
CA PHE A 51 -4.20 -3.74 0.74
C PHE A 51 -5.33 -3.11 1.57
N GLU A 52 -6.56 -3.60 1.45
CA GLU A 52 -7.69 -3.16 2.30
C GLU A 52 -7.49 -3.58 3.76
N SER A 53 -6.87 -4.74 3.98
CA SER A 53 -6.49 -5.23 5.31
C SER A 53 -5.18 -4.61 5.82
N THR A 54 -4.46 -3.76 5.08
CA THR A 54 -3.34 -2.99 5.65
C THR A 54 -3.84 -1.85 6.55
N GLY A 55 -5.16 -1.58 6.59
CA GLY A 55 -5.82 -0.87 7.68
C GLY A 55 -5.99 -1.72 8.96
N ASP A 56 -5.84 -3.05 8.87
CA ASP A 56 -6.00 -3.99 9.98
C ASP A 56 -5.11 -5.24 9.76
N ASN A 57 -3.87 -5.14 10.21
CA ASN A 57 -3.02 -6.27 10.59
C ASN A 57 -2.53 -7.20 9.46
N GLN A 58 -1.46 -6.76 8.80
CA GLN A 58 -0.73 -7.56 7.83
C GLN A 58 0.39 -8.36 8.50
N GLN A 59 0.19 -9.68 8.66
CA GLN A 59 1.28 -10.64 8.42
C GLN A 59 0.74 -12.07 8.26
N LYS A 60 0.77 -12.58 7.03
CA LYS A 60 1.29 -13.92 6.74
C LYS A 60 1.58 -14.04 5.25
N ASN A 61 2.88 -13.98 4.93
CA ASN A 61 3.43 -14.54 3.71
C ASN A 61 3.32 -16.07 3.81
N ASP A 62 2.97 -16.70 2.70
CA ASP A 62 3.24 -18.11 2.44
C ASP A 62 4.24 -18.16 1.29
N ASP A 63 5.41 -18.75 1.50
CA ASP A 63 5.81 -19.83 0.60
C ASP A 63 6.82 -20.77 1.28
N GLY A 64 6.46 -22.06 1.34
CA GLY A 64 7.34 -23.13 1.78
C GLY A 64 6.61 -24.34 2.35
N PHE A 65 6.27 -25.30 1.49
CA PHE A 65 5.86 -26.67 1.82
C PHE A 65 6.73 -27.32 2.92
N ASN A 66 6.26 -27.39 4.18
CA ASN A 66 6.14 -28.62 5.01
C ASN A 66 5.68 -28.37 6.47
N THR A 67 4.49 -28.89 6.79
CA THR A 67 4.06 -29.54 8.07
C THR A 67 3.97 -28.70 9.38
N PRO A 68 3.25 -29.18 10.42
CA PRO A 68 2.03 -28.55 10.94
C PRO A 68 2.22 -27.67 12.19
N GLN A 69 1.37 -26.63 12.27
CA GLN A 69 0.95 -25.85 13.44
C GLN A 69 1.80 -25.93 14.72
N THR A 70 2.41 -24.81 15.08
CA THR A 70 2.52 -24.41 16.48
C THR A 70 2.33 -22.90 16.58
N ILE A 71 1.20 -22.50 17.18
CA ILE A 71 0.90 -21.14 17.60
C ILE A 71 2.08 -20.70 18.49
N THR A 72 2.89 -19.76 18.02
CA THR A 72 3.95 -19.16 18.84
C THR A 72 3.96 -17.66 18.58
N GLU A 73 3.34 -16.95 19.53
CA GLU A 73 3.52 -15.55 19.93
C GLU A 73 4.33 -14.65 18.97
N VAL A 74 3.66 -13.61 18.46
CA VAL A 74 4.32 -12.45 17.84
C VAL A 74 5.45 -11.99 18.78
N PRO A 75 6.71 -11.95 18.34
CA PRO A 75 7.80 -11.53 19.20
C PRO A 75 7.63 -10.02 19.43
N LYS A 76 7.25 -9.63 20.66
CA LYS A 76 7.09 -8.23 21.12
C LYS A 76 8.23 -7.29 20.68
N ARG A 77 9.43 -7.84 20.47
CA ARG A 77 10.60 -7.16 19.87
C ARG A 77 10.36 -6.51 18.51
N ALA A 78 9.49 -7.09 17.68
CA ALA A 78 9.17 -6.54 16.36
C ALA A 78 8.30 -5.28 16.48
N GLU A 79 7.34 -5.29 17.42
CA GLU A 79 6.50 -4.13 17.75
C GLU A 79 7.36 -2.99 18.33
N ASP A 80 8.28 -3.31 19.24
CA ASP A 80 9.22 -2.34 19.81
C ASP A 80 10.10 -1.67 18.73
N SER A 81 10.50 -2.42 17.70
CA SER A 81 11.28 -1.90 16.56
C SER A 81 10.46 -0.98 15.66
N LEU A 82 9.17 -1.27 15.47
CA LEU A 82 8.26 -0.42 14.71
C LEU A 82 7.93 0.88 15.46
N LEU A 83 7.70 0.81 16.77
CA LEU A 83 7.50 1.98 17.62
C LEU A 83 8.72 2.91 17.60
N LYS A 84 9.93 2.34 17.65
CA LYS A 84 11.17 3.10 17.52
C LYS A 84 11.29 3.79 16.15
N LYS A 85 10.98 3.06 15.07
CA LYS A 85 10.99 3.64 13.71
C LYS A 85 9.95 4.74 13.55
N LEU A 86 8.78 4.60 14.17
CA LEU A 86 7.73 5.61 14.16
C LEU A 86 8.19 6.89 14.86
N ASP A 87 8.77 6.78 16.06
CA ASP A 87 9.33 7.90 16.82
C ASP A 87 10.47 8.61 16.04
N GLU A 88 11.34 7.84 15.39
CA GLU A 88 12.39 8.38 14.51
C GLU A 88 11.80 9.18 13.31
N THR A 89 10.71 8.70 12.72
CA THR A 89 10.02 9.41 11.64
C THR A 89 9.25 10.62 12.13
N GLU A 90 8.60 10.55 13.29
CA GLU A 90 7.88 11.65 13.91
C GLU A 90 8.84 12.80 14.25
N GLY A 91 9.98 12.48 14.87
CA GLY A 91 11.04 13.45 15.13
C GLY A 91 11.54 14.12 13.84
N ARG A 92 11.75 13.36 12.76
CA ARG A 92 12.18 13.92 11.47
C ARG A 92 11.15 14.88 10.87
N VAL A 93 9.86 14.57 10.99
CA VAL A 93 8.77 15.44 10.53
C VAL A 93 8.69 16.72 11.37
N LEU A 94 8.83 16.62 12.69
CA LEU A 94 8.84 17.78 13.58
C LEU A 94 10.01 18.73 13.28
N GLU A 95 11.19 18.18 13.01
CA GLU A 95 12.35 18.98 12.57
C GLU A 95 12.11 19.64 11.22
N ALA A 96 11.53 18.94 10.26
CA ALA A 96 11.19 19.53 8.95
C ALA A 96 10.13 20.64 9.05
N MET A 97 9.26 20.60 10.05
CA MET A 97 8.20 21.60 10.27
C MET A 97 8.70 22.87 10.98
N LYS A 98 9.82 22.83 11.71
CA LYS A 98 10.42 24.02 12.35
C LYS A 98 10.70 25.18 11.39
N PRO A 99 11.46 24.99 10.28
CA PRO A 99 11.75 26.07 9.36
C PRO A 99 10.49 26.59 8.65
N LEU A 100 9.50 25.71 8.40
CA LEU A 100 8.23 26.12 7.78
C LEU A 100 7.48 27.13 8.65
N ARG A 101 7.44 26.90 9.98
CA ARG A 101 6.84 27.85 10.94
C ARG A 101 7.57 29.19 10.95
N GLU A 102 8.89 29.16 10.90
CA GLU A 102 9.69 30.39 10.88
C GLU A 102 9.42 31.22 9.62
N ILE A 103 9.32 30.56 8.47
CA ILE A 103 8.99 31.22 7.19
C ILE A 103 7.58 31.81 7.24
N LEU A 104 6.60 31.06 7.74
CA LEU A 104 5.22 31.54 7.89
C LEU A 104 5.14 32.76 8.81
N MET A 105 5.89 32.75 9.92
CA MET A 105 5.95 33.90 10.84
C MET A 105 6.59 35.13 10.17
N LYS A 106 7.67 34.94 9.40
CA LYS A 106 8.29 36.02 8.61
C LYS A 106 7.36 36.57 7.53
N LEU A 107 6.59 35.72 6.86
CA LEU A 107 5.61 36.14 5.86
C LEU A 107 4.44 36.91 6.48
N SER A 108 3.93 36.46 7.63
CA SER A 108 2.88 37.18 8.36
C SER A 108 3.35 38.57 8.77
N LEU A 109 4.54 38.70 9.34
CA LEU A 109 5.11 40.01 9.69
C LEU A 109 5.30 40.91 8.47
N ARG A 110 5.73 40.35 7.33
CA ARG A 110 5.85 41.10 6.08
C ARG A 110 4.51 41.57 5.54
N LEU A 111 3.49 40.73 5.61
CA LEU A 111 2.14 41.09 5.18
C LEU A 111 1.56 42.21 6.04
N GLU A 112 1.68 42.10 7.36
CA GLU A 112 1.23 43.14 8.30
C GLU A 112 1.97 44.48 8.07
N ALA A 113 3.28 44.42 7.80
CA ALA A 113 4.07 45.62 7.45
C ALA A 113 3.67 46.23 6.10
N LEU A 114 3.26 45.41 5.12
CA LEU A 114 2.77 45.89 3.83
C LEU A 114 1.36 46.46 3.93
N GLU A 115 0.50 45.83 4.73
CA GLU A 115 -0.87 46.28 4.97
C GLU A 115 -0.87 47.64 5.69
N SER A 116 -0.13 47.76 6.79
CA SER A 116 0.03 49.03 7.52
C SER A 116 0.61 50.15 6.65
N ARG A 117 1.55 49.87 5.75
CA ARG A 117 2.03 50.87 4.79
C ARG A 117 0.96 51.29 3.79
N ASN A 118 0.17 50.35 3.28
CA ASN A 118 -0.91 50.62 2.33
C ASN A 118 -2.07 51.41 2.99
N GLU A 119 -2.31 51.21 4.29
CA GLU A 119 -3.27 52.02 5.06
C GLU A 119 -2.81 53.46 5.26
N ILE A 120 -1.50 53.72 5.31
CA ILE A 120 -0.93 55.08 5.48
C ILE A 120 -0.90 55.86 4.15
N GLU A 121 -0.75 55.16 3.01
CA GLU A 121 -0.71 55.78 1.67
C GLU A 121 -2.13 56.05 1.08
N ARG A 122 -3.21 55.65 1.76
CA ARG A 122 -4.61 55.96 1.42
C ARG A 122 -5.16 57.15 2.21
#